data_AF-A0A3T0RNT4-F1
#
_entry.id   AF-A0A3T0RNT4-F1
#
_cell.length_a   1.000
_cell.length_b   1.000
_cell.length_c   1.000
_cell.angle_alpha   90.00
_cell.angle_beta   90.00
_cell.angle_gamma   90.00
#
_symmetry.space_group_name_H-M   'P 1'
#
loop_
_entity.id
_entity.type
_entity.pdbx_description
1 polymer ?
#
loop_
_entity_poly.entity_id
_entity_poly.type
_entity_poly.pdbx_seq_one_letter_code
_entity_poly.pdbx_strand_id
1 'polypeptide(L)'
;MKHKTYFAYLVLATLLTGCLKVKSKDEAAKATLKTKTQVAQPQAVIETPITNELLIEEVNFNTVGQNQPNAYSINFYWLKAKSHLRISSGGKVLNVLDAKTTQEWNLINLRGGSTYSILIEILDDQDHIAGSKTLEIEIPEDRNLTKVVRLAGDMKITNGRVFMDEATIITGSFKLEIYTKQLIVLKKSVIQNYLPDAKAKVGTAGRDGGSVFIQADKAQGELEITMNSEAGGDGFKGYESPACELNAGLGCMLTQVHCEVGGYGYPAGRNGDLIVKVKEAVEFDLTTPDQFSFGGEKGPSMNENAPADYPVISTRYDGTPDTCVRGGVQPNGADATPGKKCLMLASPVPQPGCE
;
A
#
# COMPACT_ATOMS: atom_id res chain seq x y z
N MET A 1 5.16 50.63 -5.73
CA MET A 1 5.08 50.74 -4.25
C MET A 1 5.50 49.42 -3.62
N LYS A 2 6.44 49.50 -2.67
CA LYS A 2 6.91 48.44 -1.75
C LYS A 2 7.74 47.29 -2.35
N HIS A 3 9.06 47.55 -2.39
CA HIS A 3 10.12 46.55 -2.26
C HIS A 3 9.92 45.69 -1.01
N LYS A 4 10.18 44.39 -1.09
CA LYS A 4 10.82 43.64 0.00
C LYS A 4 11.78 42.57 -0.52
N THR A 5 12.81 42.44 0.30
CA THR A 5 14.18 41.97 0.07
C THR A 5 14.34 40.47 0.37
N TYR A 6 15.37 39.91 -0.27
CA TYR A 6 16.04 38.62 -0.10
C TYR A 6 16.09 38.00 1.31
N PHE A 7 16.06 36.67 1.36
CA PHE A 7 16.94 35.87 2.22
C PHE A 7 17.42 34.62 1.46
N ALA A 8 18.71 34.63 1.14
CA ALA A 8 19.46 33.49 0.63
C ALA A 8 19.98 32.67 1.82
N TYR A 9 19.72 31.36 1.84
CA TYR A 9 20.40 30.44 2.74
C TYR A 9 21.43 29.64 1.95
N LEU A 10 22.70 29.97 2.24
CA LEU A 10 23.89 29.23 1.88
C LEU A 10 24.06 28.12 2.94
N VAL A 11 23.97 26.84 2.54
CA VAL A 11 24.39 25.72 3.39
C VAL A 11 25.56 25.03 2.72
N LEU A 12 26.72 25.22 3.34
CA LEU A 12 27.99 24.61 3.02
C LEU A 12 28.01 23.19 3.61
N ALA A 13 28.09 22.15 2.79
CA ALA A 13 28.29 20.78 3.24
C ALA A 13 29.62 20.26 2.68
N THR A 14 30.63 20.23 3.55
CA THR A 14 31.93 19.59 3.34
C THR A 14 31.80 18.07 3.40
N LEU A 15 32.03 17.39 2.27
CA LEU A 15 32.22 15.94 2.21
C LEU A 15 33.70 15.62 2.39
N LEU A 16 34.03 15.08 3.56
CA LEU A 16 35.33 14.45 3.82
C LEU A 16 35.29 12.99 3.35
N THR A 17 36.34 12.67 2.61
CA THR A 17 36.79 11.39 2.08
C THR A 17 37.00 10.30 3.12
N GLY A 18 36.71 9.05 2.73
CA GLY A 18 37.12 7.85 3.47
C GLY A 18 37.00 6.58 2.65
N CYS A 19 37.93 6.37 1.72
CA CYS A 19 38.14 5.08 1.05
C CYS A 19 38.71 4.06 2.04
N LEU A 20 38.05 2.91 2.20
CA LEU A 20 38.70 1.71 2.72
C LEU A 20 38.52 0.55 1.73
N LYS A 21 39.61 0.25 1.03
CA LYS A 21 39.84 -1.00 0.31
C LYS A 21 39.99 -2.12 1.34
N VAL A 22 39.17 -3.15 1.26
CA VAL A 22 39.47 -4.45 1.86
C VAL A 22 39.80 -5.41 0.72
N LYS A 23 41.06 -5.85 0.68
CA LYS A 23 41.52 -6.96 -0.14
C LYS A 23 41.06 -8.26 0.52
N SER A 24 40.30 -9.08 -0.19
CA SER A 24 40.18 -10.50 0.14
C SER A 24 41.43 -11.23 -0.35
N LYS A 25 42.01 -12.04 0.53
CA LYS A 25 42.89 -13.13 0.15
C LYS A 25 42.51 -14.33 1.01
N ASP A 26 42.15 -15.40 0.32
CA ASP A 26 41.99 -16.74 0.84
C ASP A 26 43.22 -17.17 1.64
N GLU A 27 42.99 -17.91 2.73
CA GLU A 27 43.66 -19.20 2.88
C GLU A 27 42.95 -20.05 3.94
N ALA A 28 42.58 -21.25 3.50
CA ALA A 28 42.03 -22.31 4.31
C ALA A 28 43.09 -22.85 5.28
N ALA A 29 42.70 -22.98 6.55
CA ALA A 29 43.38 -23.89 7.48
C ALA A 29 42.34 -24.57 8.37
N LYS A 30 42.05 -25.83 8.03
CA LYS A 30 41.36 -26.78 8.92
C LYS A 30 42.17 -26.94 10.19
N ALA A 31 41.64 -26.46 11.31
CA ALA A 31 42.13 -26.81 12.65
C ALA A 31 40.99 -27.46 13.45
N THR A 32 41.12 -28.77 13.62
CA THR A 32 40.30 -29.62 14.48
C THR A 32 40.40 -29.13 15.93
N LEU A 33 39.33 -28.49 16.44
CA LEU A 33 39.23 -28.12 17.86
C LEU A 33 38.37 -29.16 18.60
N LYS A 34 39.01 -29.89 19.52
CA LYS A 34 38.34 -30.76 20.49
C LYS A 34 37.44 -29.91 21.39
N THR A 35 36.14 -30.13 21.30
CA THR A 35 35.14 -29.55 22.21
C THR A 35 35.37 -30.09 23.62
N LYS A 36 36.02 -29.30 24.48
CA LYS A 36 35.89 -29.44 25.93
C LYS A 36 34.57 -28.76 26.31
N THR A 37 33.62 -29.55 26.78
CA THR A 37 32.44 -29.07 27.48
C THR A 37 32.88 -28.26 28.70
N GLN A 38 32.87 -26.93 28.56
CA GLN A 38 33.00 -26.01 29.67
C GLN A 38 31.59 -25.81 30.22
N VAL A 39 31.36 -26.32 31.43
CA VAL A 39 30.16 -26.02 32.21
C VAL A 39 30.12 -24.51 32.41
N ALA A 40 29.12 -23.86 31.82
CA ALA A 40 28.87 -22.44 32.01
C ALA A 40 28.65 -22.17 33.50
N GLN A 41 29.55 -21.40 34.10
CA GLN A 41 29.29 -20.80 35.41
C GLN A 41 28.04 -19.93 35.29
N PRO A 42 27.10 -20.00 36.25
CA PRO A 42 25.94 -19.11 36.27
C PRO A 42 26.45 -17.67 36.29
N GLN A 43 26.06 -16.91 35.26
CA GLN A 43 26.26 -15.46 35.23
C GLN A 43 25.58 -14.90 36.48
N ALA A 44 26.37 -14.29 37.36
CA ALA A 44 25.85 -13.56 38.50
C ALA A 44 24.86 -12.51 37.96
N VAL A 45 23.60 -12.65 38.34
CA VAL A 45 22.57 -11.64 38.08
C VAL A 45 23.09 -10.35 38.73
N ILE A 46 23.49 -9.38 37.91
CA ILE A 46 23.87 -8.07 38.40
C ILE A 46 22.58 -7.44 38.92
N GLU A 47 22.36 -7.54 40.24
CA GLU A 47 21.23 -6.91 40.90
C GLU A 47 21.32 -5.40 40.69
N THR A 48 20.32 -4.82 40.04
CA THR A 48 20.20 -3.38 39.87
C THR A 48 20.13 -2.73 41.26
N PRO A 49 21.02 -1.77 41.60
CA PRO A 49 21.01 -1.15 42.91
C PRO A 49 19.65 -0.48 43.17
N ILE A 50 19.03 -0.82 44.30
CA ILE A 50 17.78 -0.20 44.74
C ILE A 50 18.10 1.25 45.16
N THR A 51 17.47 2.23 44.52
CA THR A 51 17.60 3.63 44.92
C THR A 51 16.80 3.86 46.21
N ASN A 52 17.24 4.83 47.03
CA ASN A 52 16.54 5.11 48.29
C ASN A 52 15.17 5.77 48.04
N GLU A 53 15.02 6.56 46.98
CA GLU A 53 13.77 7.25 46.64
C GLU A 53 13.55 7.19 45.12
N LEU A 54 12.29 7.01 44.71
CA LEU A 54 11.85 7.16 43.32
C LEU A 54 11.46 8.62 43.11
N LEU A 55 11.93 9.24 42.04
CA LEU A 55 11.43 10.54 41.62
C LEU A 55 10.27 10.38 40.64
N ILE A 56 9.29 11.26 40.71
CA ILE A 56 8.09 11.16 39.87
C ILE A 56 8.41 11.34 38.37
N GLU A 57 9.52 12.02 38.07
CA GLU A 57 10.06 12.20 36.73
C GLU A 57 10.66 10.91 36.15
N GLU A 58 10.99 9.93 37.00
CA GLU A 58 11.57 8.64 36.59
C GLU A 58 10.51 7.62 36.15
N VAL A 59 9.23 7.92 36.37
CA VAL A 59 8.11 7.12 35.86
C VAL A 59 7.86 7.49 34.41
N ASN A 60 8.17 6.55 33.53
CA ASN A 60 8.04 6.68 32.09
C ASN A 60 6.91 5.78 31.58
N PHE A 61 6.48 6.01 30.35
CA PHE A 61 5.48 5.17 29.71
C PHE A 61 5.72 5.03 28.21
N ASN A 62 5.16 3.98 27.63
CA ASN A 62 4.99 3.85 26.19
C ASN A 62 3.56 3.41 25.87
N THR A 63 3.08 3.80 24.69
CA THR A 63 1.79 3.37 24.18
C THR A 63 2.04 2.24 23.18
N VAL A 64 1.41 1.10 23.41
CA VAL A 64 1.57 -0.11 22.59
C VAL A 64 0.24 -0.44 21.94
N GLY A 65 0.26 -0.50 20.61
CA GLY A 65 -0.89 -0.93 19.83
C GLY A 65 -1.10 -2.44 19.93
N GLN A 66 -2.35 -2.86 20.15
CA GLN A 66 -2.74 -4.27 20.22
C GLN A 66 -3.21 -4.80 18.84
N ASN A 67 -3.45 -6.11 18.72
CA ASN A 67 -3.82 -6.75 17.45
C ASN A 67 -5.23 -6.41 16.94
N GLN A 68 -5.98 -5.57 17.64
CA GLN A 68 -7.32 -5.13 17.25
C GLN A 68 -7.33 -3.64 16.90
N PRO A 69 -8.18 -3.20 15.94
CA PRO A 69 -8.33 -1.80 15.62
C PRO A 69 -8.73 -0.97 16.83
N ASN A 70 -8.08 0.18 17.03
CA ASN A 70 -8.28 1.10 18.14
C ASN A 70 -8.09 0.48 19.54
N ALA A 71 -7.47 -0.70 19.64
CA ALA A 71 -7.11 -1.31 20.91
C ALA A 71 -5.64 -1.02 21.25
N TYR A 72 -5.43 -0.49 22.45
CA TYR A 72 -4.12 -0.06 22.95
C TYR A 72 -3.91 -0.45 24.40
N SER A 73 -2.63 -0.48 24.80
CA SER A 73 -2.20 -0.47 26.19
C SER A 73 -1.19 0.65 26.42
N ILE A 74 -1.06 1.08 27.67
CA ILE A 74 0.07 1.88 28.13
C ILE A 74 0.89 1.02 29.08
N ASN A 75 2.18 0.88 28.81
CA ASN A 75 3.10 0.22 29.73
C ASN A 75 3.88 1.31 30.47
N PHE A 76 3.65 1.41 31.76
CA PHE A 76 4.41 2.26 32.67
C PHE A 76 5.64 1.50 33.15
N TYR A 77 6.77 2.20 33.31
CA TYR A 77 8.00 1.61 33.81
C TYR A 77 8.82 2.61 34.63
N TRP A 78 9.53 2.11 35.64
CA TRP A 78 10.32 2.88 36.59
C TRP A 78 11.51 2.07 37.15
N LEU A 79 12.42 2.73 37.87
CA LEU A 79 13.54 2.11 38.56
C LEU A 79 13.12 1.53 39.92
N LYS A 80 13.79 0.47 40.39
CA LYS A 80 13.51 -0.09 41.72
C LYS A 80 13.82 0.92 42.81
N ALA A 81 12.86 1.14 43.69
CA ALA A 81 12.96 2.15 44.74
C ALA A 81 12.20 1.74 46.01
N LYS A 82 12.55 2.33 47.15
CA LYS A 82 11.88 2.07 48.43
C LYS A 82 10.57 2.87 48.60
N SER A 83 9.66 2.76 47.65
CA SER A 83 8.40 3.49 47.64
C SER A 83 7.25 2.63 47.08
N HIS A 84 6.01 3.05 47.31
CA HIS A 84 4.87 2.51 46.60
C HIS A 84 4.41 3.48 45.52
N LEU A 85 3.81 2.96 44.46
CA LEU A 85 3.20 3.74 43.39
C LEU A 85 1.70 3.51 43.41
N ARG A 86 0.92 4.58 43.58
CA ARG A 86 -0.53 4.56 43.40
C ARG A 86 -0.88 5.19 42.06
N ILE A 87 -1.57 4.43 41.22
CA ILE A 87 -1.98 4.89 39.90
C ILE A 87 -3.49 4.97 39.86
N SER A 88 -4.01 6.14 39.47
CA SER A 88 -5.44 6.46 39.49
C SER A 88 -5.88 7.10 38.17
N SER A 89 -7.14 6.93 37.81
CA SER A 89 -7.77 7.59 36.66
C SER A 89 -9.23 7.89 36.96
N GLY A 90 -9.69 9.11 36.64
CA GLY A 90 -11.07 9.55 36.89
C GLY A 90 -11.50 9.40 38.35
N GLY A 91 -10.59 9.65 39.30
CA GLY A 91 -10.83 9.52 40.74
C GLY A 91 -10.88 8.08 41.27
N LYS A 92 -10.62 7.06 40.44
CA LYS A 92 -10.54 5.66 40.86
C LYS A 92 -9.09 5.19 40.90
N VAL A 93 -8.71 4.54 41.99
CA VAL A 93 -7.42 3.84 42.08
C VAL A 93 -7.48 2.62 41.16
N LEU A 94 -6.58 2.58 40.19
CA LEU A 94 -6.43 1.45 39.26
C LEU A 94 -5.52 0.38 39.86
N ASN A 95 -4.43 0.81 40.51
CA ASN A 95 -3.49 -0.10 41.16
C ASN A 95 -2.65 0.60 42.25
N VAL A 96 -2.11 -0.20 43.17
CA VAL A 96 -1.06 0.18 44.13
C VAL A 96 0.06 -0.85 44.02
N LEU A 97 1.27 -0.38 43.72
CA LEU A 97 2.40 -1.21 43.32
C LEU A 97 3.58 -0.97 44.26
N ASP A 98 4.28 -2.03 44.63
CA ASP A 98 5.52 -1.93 45.40
C ASP A 98 6.70 -1.76 44.42
N ALA A 99 7.31 -0.57 44.42
CA ALA A 99 8.42 -0.25 43.53
C ALA A 99 9.73 -0.97 43.92
N LYS A 100 9.79 -1.64 45.09
CA LYS A 100 10.92 -2.48 45.49
C LYS A 100 10.95 -3.77 44.67
N THR A 101 9.77 -4.30 44.33
CA THR A 101 9.58 -5.61 43.72
C THR A 101 9.07 -5.55 42.28
N THR A 102 8.41 -4.47 41.88
CA THR A 102 7.87 -4.25 40.53
C THR A 102 8.49 -3.03 39.87
N GLN A 103 8.70 -3.10 38.55
CA GLN A 103 9.30 -2.03 37.75
C GLN A 103 8.46 -1.65 36.53
N GLU A 104 7.34 -2.34 36.32
CA GLU A 104 6.45 -2.12 35.21
C GLU A 104 5.01 -2.42 35.59
N TRP A 105 4.08 -1.73 34.93
CA TRP A 105 2.65 -2.03 35.02
C TRP A 105 1.94 -1.64 33.73
N ASN A 106 0.99 -2.47 33.31
CA ASN A 106 0.29 -2.32 32.05
C ASN A 106 -1.16 -1.93 32.29
N LEU A 107 -1.55 -0.79 31.73
CA LEU A 107 -2.94 -0.40 31.61
C LEU A 107 -3.46 -0.86 30.24
N ILE A 108 -4.41 -1.78 30.24
CA ILE A 108 -4.96 -2.41 29.02
C ILE A 108 -6.35 -1.88 28.66
N ASN A 109 -6.87 -2.32 27.51
CA ASN A 109 -8.22 -2.00 27.01
C ASN A 109 -8.45 -0.49 26.77
N LEU A 110 -7.41 0.21 26.32
CA LEU A 110 -7.50 1.61 25.94
C LEU A 110 -8.02 1.75 24.52
N ARG A 111 -8.82 2.79 24.30
CA ARG A 111 -9.45 3.10 23.01
C ARG A 111 -8.65 4.16 22.25
N GLY A 112 -8.35 3.89 20.98
CA GLY A 112 -7.75 4.85 20.05
C GLY A 112 -8.61 6.09 19.84
N GLY A 113 -7.96 7.25 19.70
CA GLY A 113 -8.60 8.57 19.57
C GLY A 113 -9.07 9.18 20.89
N SER A 114 -8.88 8.49 22.02
CA SER A 114 -9.24 9.00 23.36
C SER A 114 -8.03 9.58 24.08
N THR A 115 -8.28 10.53 24.97
CA THR A 115 -7.30 11.05 25.94
C THR A 115 -7.60 10.48 27.32
N TYR A 116 -6.56 10.02 28.01
CA TYR A 116 -6.65 9.48 29.36
C TYR A 116 -5.85 10.36 30.34
N SER A 117 -6.51 10.79 31.41
CA SER A 117 -5.89 11.52 32.51
C SER A 117 -5.52 10.55 33.62
N ILE A 118 -4.23 10.31 33.80
CA ILE A 118 -3.68 9.33 34.75
C ILE A 118 -2.90 10.07 35.81
N LEU A 119 -3.34 9.95 37.06
CA LEU A 119 -2.63 10.43 38.23
C LEU A 119 -1.71 9.33 38.76
N ILE A 120 -0.43 9.64 38.85
CA ILE A 120 0.59 8.79 39.47
C ILE A 120 1.03 9.48 40.76
N GLU A 121 0.98 8.76 41.86
CA GLU A 121 1.43 9.22 43.17
C GLU A 121 2.49 8.26 43.71
N ILE A 122 3.57 8.82 44.24
CA ILE A 122 4.60 8.08 44.97
C ILE A 122 4.25 8.18 46.45
N LEU A 123 4.12 7.04 47.10
CA LEU A 123 3.83 6.93 48.52
C LEU A 123 5.08 6.51 49.28
N ASP A 124 5.29 7.11 50.45
CA ASP A 124 6.32 6.68 51.40
C ASP A 124 5.94 5.35 52.10
N ASP A 125 6.80 4.87 53.01
CA ASP A 125 6.55 3.65 53.78
C ASP A 125 5.38 3.81 54.80
N GLN A 126 4.81 5.01 54.94
CA GLN A 126 3.64 5.33 55.79
C GLN A 126 2.38 5.69 54.97
N ASP A 127 2.38 5.40 53.66
CA ASP A 127 1.30 5.72 52.72
C ASP A 127 0.99 7.22 52.54
N HIS A 128 1.90 8.12 52.93
CA HIS A 128 1.78 9.53 52.59
C HIS A 128 2.29 9.81 51.18
N ILE A 129 1.65 10.77 50.50
CA ILE A 129 2.05 11.18 49.16
C ILE A 129 3.34 12.00 49.24
N ALA A 130 4.45 11.39 48.79
CA ALA A 130 5.76 12.03 48.68
C ALA A 130 5.92 12.80 47.36
N GLY A 131 5.19 12.40 46.32
CA GLY A 131 5.20 13.06 45.01
C GLY A 131 3.98 12.69 44.17
N SER A 132 3.59 13.55 43.25
CA SER A 132 2.47 13.26 42.35
C SER A 132 2.63 13.94 40.99
N LYS A 133 2.08 13.31 39.95
CA LYS A 133 2.05 13.84 38.59
C LYS A 133 0.83 13.32 37.86
N THR A 134 0.12 14.23 37.21
CA THR A 134 -0.93 13.88 36.25
C THR A 134 -0.33 13.82 34.86
N LEU A 135 -0.63 12.74 34.13
CA LEU A 135 -0.28 12.53 32.74
C LEU A 135 -1.55 12.59 31.91
N GLU A 136 -1.57 13.48 30.92
CA GLU A 136 -2.58 13.47 29.85
C GLU A 136 -2.00 12.70 28.67
N ILE A 137 -2.53 11.51 28.42
CA ILE A 137 -2.01 10.60 27.40
C ILE A 137 -3.04 10.48 26.28
N GLU A 138 -2.69 11.02 25.11
CA GLU A 138 -3.47 10.88 23.88
C GLU A 138 -3.16 9.53 23.22
N ILE A 139 -4.18 8.70 23.04
CA ILE A 139 -4.04 7.43 22.33
C ILE A 139 -4.29 7.67 20.84
N PRO A 140 -3.34 7.32 19.96
CA PRO A 140 -3.53 7.54 18.53
C PRO A 140 -4.74 6.76 17.99
N GLU A 141 -5.44 7.38 17.04
CA GLU A 141 -6.55 6.74 16.34
C GLU A 141 -6.05 5.94 15.14
N ASP A 142 -6.51 4.70 15.02
CA ASP A 142 -6.23 3.84 13.88
C ASP A 142 -7.17 4.14 12.72
N ARG A 143 -6.66 3.99 11.50
CA ARG A 143 -7.52 3.94 10.33
C ARG A 143 -8.02 2.51 10.14
N ASN A 144 -9.33 2.32 10.23
CA ASN A 144 -9.93 1.02 9.95
C ASN A 144 -10.69 1.03 8.61
N LEU A 145 -10.39 0.07 7.75
CA LEU A 145 -11.02 -0.13 6.45
C LEU A 145 -11.70 -1.50 6.49
N THR A 146 -13.04 -1.51 6.49
CA THR A 146 -13.84 -2.74 6.69
C THR A 146 -14.94 -2.94 5.66
N LYS A 147 -14.97 -2.10 4.61
CA LYS A 147 -16.04 -2.06 3.62
C LYS A 147 -15.49 -1.91 2.23
N VAL A 148 -16.37 -2.12 1.25
CA VAL A 148 -16.12 -1.70 -0.12
C VAL A 148 -16.05 -0.17 -0.18
N VAL A 149 -14.92 0.36 -0.61
CA VAL A 149 -14.69 1.80 -0.81
C VAL A 149 -14.45 2.03 -2.28
N ARG A 150 -15.31 2.82 -2.93
CA ARG A 150 -15.08 3.32 -4.28
C ARG A 150 -14.56 4.74 -4.20
N LEU A 151 -13.38 4.99 -4.77
CA LEU A 151 -12.82 6.33 -4.79
C LEU A 151 -13.62 7.24 -5.74
N ALA A 152 -13.92 8.45 -5.27
CA ALA A 152 -14.49 9.52 -6.08
C ALA A 152 -13.44 10.56 -6.51
N GLY A 153 -12.20 10.39 -6.05
CA GLY A 153 -11.05 11.25 -6.25
C GLY A 153 -9.82 10.64 -5.60
N ASP A 154 -8.67 11.30 -5.76
CA ASP A 154 -7.43 10.87 -5.14
C ASP A 154 -7.57 10.81 -3.60
N MET A 155 -7.01 9.76 -2.99
CA MET A 155 -7.08 9.51 -1.56
C MET A 155 -5.69 9.31 -0.97
N LYS A 156 -5.44 9.99 0.15
CA LYS A 156 -4.21 9.83 0.94
C LYS A 156 -4.54 9.49 2.39
N ILE A 157 -3.94 8.41 2.89
CA ILE A 157 -4.07 7.90 4.26
C ILE A 157 -2.71 8.06 4.96
N THR A 158 -2.68 8.74 6.11
CA THR A 158 -1.45 9.04 6.87
C THR A 158 -1.59 8.74 8.36
N ASN A 159 -2.04 7.54 8.72
CA ASN A 159 -2.29 7.13 10.10
C ASN A 159 -1.13 6.30 10.67
N GLY A 160 -1.01 6.28 12.01
CA GLY A 160 0.02 5.47 12.68
C GLY A 160 -0.12 3.98 12.39
N ARG A 161 -1.35 3.46 12.50
CA ARG A 161 -1.70 2.11 12.06
C ARG A 161 -2.91 2.14 11.14
N VAL A 162 -2.87 1.29 10.14
CA VAL A 162 -3.95 1.08 9.18
C VAL A 162 -4.35 -0.38 9.24
N PHE A 163 -5.62 -0.64 9.55
CA PHE A 163 -6.23 -1.95 9.54
C PHE A 163 -7.07 -2.13 8.28
N MET A 164 -6.92 -3.27 7.63
CA MET A 164 -7.77 -3.74 6.55
C MET A 164 -8.38 -5.09 6.95
N ASP A 165 -9.70 -5.17 6.98
CA ASP A 165 -10.43 -6.38 7.35
C ASP A 165 -11.54 -6.62 6.33
N GLU A 166 -11.36 -7.62 5.45
CA GLU A 166 -12.25 -7.88 4.31
C GLU A 166 -12.53 -6.61 3.48
N ALA A 167 -11.54 -5.69 3.41
CA ALA A 167 -11.70 -4.42 2.73
C ALA A 167 -11.53 -4.59 1.22
N THR A 168 -12.38 -3.94 0.43
CA THR A 168 -12.19 -3.84 -1.03
C THR A 168 -12.12 -2.38 -1.43
N ILE A 169 -10.96 -1.90 -1.85
CA ILE A 169 -10.80 -0.54 -2.38
C ILE A 169 -10.80 -0.59 -3.90
N ILE A 170 -11.73 0.14 -4.52
CA ILE A 170 -11.82 0.32 -5.97
C ILE A 170 -11.38 1.73 -6.31
N THR A 171 -10.21 1.88 -6.94
CA THR A 171 -9.58 3.19 -7.19
C THR A 171 -9.97 3.79 -8.54
N GLY A 172 -10.38 2.98 -9.52
CA GLY A 172 -10.61 3.43 -10.90
C GLY A 172 -9.35 4.02 -11.52
N SER A 173 -9.45 5.26 -12.00
CA SER A 173 -8.33 6.05 -12.53
C SER A 173 -7.64 6.92 -11.48
N PHE A 174 -8.03 6.83 -10.19
CA PHE A 174 -7.54 7.71 -9.14
C PHE A 174 -6.28 7.20 -8.44
N LYS A 175 -5.62 8.09 -7.73
CA LYS A 175 -4.45 7.79 -6.91
C LYS A 175 -4.84 7.41 -5.48
N LEU A 176 -4.30 6.31 -4.98
CA LEU A 176 -4.36 5.90 -3.58
C LEU A 176 -2.96 5.92 -2.98
N GLU A 177 -2.74 6.70 -1.93
CA GLU A 177 -1.51 6.71 -1.15
C GLU A 177 -1.76 6.28 0.29
N ILE A 178 -1.02 5.29 0.77
CA ILE A 178 -1.05 4.83 2.17
C ILE A 178 0.35 5.01 2.76
N TYR A 179 0.46 5.90 3.73
CA TYR A 179 1.65 6.11 4.55
C TYR A 179 1.34 5.73 5.99
N THR A 180 1.95 4.67 6.50
CA THR A 180 1.66 4.18 7.86
C THR A 180 2.91 3.66 8.55
N LYS A 181 2.91 3.61 9.89
CA LYS A 181 3.95 2.85 10.61
C LYS A 181 3.64 1.36 10.54
N GLN A 182 2.37 0.98 10.63
CA GLN A 182 1.94 -0.41 10.57
C GLN A 182 0.74 -0.59 9.63
N LEU A 183 0.87 -1.51 8.68
CA LEU A 183 -0.23 -2.00 7.85
C LEU A 183 -0.61 -3.40 8.33
N ILE A 184 -1.86 -3.56 8.78
CA ILE A 184 -2.33 -4.81 9.35
C ILE A 184 -3.53 -5.28 8.53
N VAL A 185 -3.39 -6.41 7.87
CA VAL A 185 -4.45 -6.99 7.05
C VAL A 185 -4.99 -8.23 7.76
N LEU A 186 -6.07 -8.09 8.51
CA LEU A 186 -6.60 -9.14 9.38
C LEU A 186 -7.16 -10.33 8.60
N LYS A 187 -7.75 -10.02 7.45
CA LYS A 187 -8.30 -10.98 6.50
C LYS A 187 -8.02 -10.49 5.10
N LYS A 188 -8.00 -11.42 4.13
CA LYS A 188 -7.71 -11.12 2.74
C LYS A 188 -8.49 -9.89 2.27
N SER A 189 -7.75 -8.83 2.00
CA SER A 189 -8.28 -7.55 1.53
C SER A 189 -7.77 -7.28 0.12
N VAL A 190 -8.53 -6.50 -0.64
CA VAL A 190 -8.30 -6.26 -2.06
C VAL A 190 -8.21 -4.77 -2.34
N ILE A 191 -7.21 -4.37 -3.11
CA ILE A 191 -7.15 -3.08 -3.78
C ILE A 191 -7.18 -3.35 -5.28
N GLN A 192 -8.11 -2.73 -5.99
CA GLN A 192 -8.17 -2.89 -7.44
C GLN A 192 -8.51 -1.57 -8.12
N ASN A 193 -8.05 -1.39 -9.34
CA ASN A 193 -8.42 -0.22 -10.13
C ASN A 193 -9.84 -0.36 -10.64
N TYR A 194 -10.05 -1.27 -11.57
CA TYR A 194 -11.36 -1.53 -12.17
C TYR A 194 -11.83 -2.93 -11.78
N LEU A 195 -13.14 -3.17 -11.84
CA LEU A 195 -13.65 -4.54 -11.74
C LEU A 195 -13.23 -5.34 -12.98
N PRO A 196 -13.07 -6.68 -12.90
CA PRO A 196 -12.64 -7.50 -14.03
C PRO A 196 -13.57 -7.40 -15.26
N ASP A 197 -14.85 -7.09 -15.05
CA ASP A 197 -15.88 -6.94 -16.07
C ASP A 197 -16.11 -5.47 -16.51
N ALA A 198 -15.29 -4.53 -16.02
CA ALA A 198 -15.44 -3.12 -16.35
C ALA A 198 -15.09 -2.86 -17.82
N LYS A 199 -16.10 -2.40 -18.57
CA LYS A 199 -16.00 -2.08 -20.00
C LYS A 199 -16.49 -0.68 -20.26
N ALA A 200 -15.76 0.05 -21.10
CA ALA A 200 -16.18 1.36 -21.57
C ALA A 200 -17.44 1.27 -22.44
N LYS A 201 -18.13 2.40 -22.60
CA LYS A 201 -19.32 2.45 -23.45
C LYS A 201 -18.96 2.16 -24.90
N VAL A 202 -19.93 1.63 -25.66
CA VAL A 202 -19.82 1.50 -27.12
C VAL A 202 -19.31 2.80 -27.72
N GLY A 203 -18.32 2.70 -28.61
CA GLY A 203 -17.76 3.88 -29.25
C GLY A 203 -16.65 4.59 -28.48
N THR A 204 -16.20 4.07 -27.33
CA THR A 204 -15.27 4.79 -26.45
C THR A 204 -14.10 3.91 -25.99
N ALA A 205 -12.92 4.53 -25.91
CA ALA A 205 -11.73 3.90 -25.34
C ALA A 205 -11.90 3.65 -23.84
N GLY A 206 -11.29 2.57 -23.36
CA GLY A 206 -11.13 2.29 -21.95
C GLY A 206 -10.30 3.36 -21.25
N ARG A 207 -10.62 3.66 -20.00
CA ARG A 207 -9.82 4.53 -19.14
C ARG A 207 -8.62 3.81 -18.55
N ASP A 208 -7.54 4.57 -18.40
CA ASP A 208 -6.34 4.11 -17.72
C ASP A 208 -6.62 3.79 -16.25
N GLY A 209 -5.91 2.77 -15.76
CA GLY A 209 -5.83 2.47 -14.35
C GLY A 209 -5.14 3.57 -13.56
N GLY A 210 -5.60 3.77 -12.32
CA GLY A 210 -5.03 4.68 -11.35
C GLY A 210 -3.66 4.22 -10.81
N SER A 211 -3.22 4.84 -9.73
CA SER A 211 -1.96 4.50 -9.08
C SER A 211 -2.13 4.19 -7.60
N VAL A 212 -1.42 3.17 -7.13
CA VAL A 212 -1.42 2.75 -5.72
C VAL A 212 0.00 2.85 -5.19
N PHE A 213 0.17 3.64 -4.13
CA PHE A 213 1.42 3.80 -3.42
C PHE A 213 1.24 3.40 -1.96
N ILE A 214 1.99 2.40 -1.50
CA ILE A 214 1.98 1.95 -0.10
C ILE A 214 3.39 2.08 0.46
N GLN A 215 3.53 2.82 1.56
CA GLN A 215 4.74 2.88 2.35
C GLN A 215 4.44 2.58 3.82
N ALA A 216 5.02 1.50 4.33
CA ALA A 216 4.87 1.06 5.71
C ALA A 216 6.22 0.74 6.37
N ASP A 217 6.35 1.02 7.67
CA ASP A 217 7.49 0.51 8.43
C ASP A 217 7.31 -1.00 8.67
N LYS A 218 6.12 -1.43 9.09
CA LYS A 218 5.76 -2.84 9.26
C LYS A 218 4.50 -3.21 8.46
N ALA A 219 4.45 -4.42 7.91
CA ALA A 219 3.23 -4.99 7.32
C ALA A 219 3.02 -6.44 7.74
N GLN A 220 1.76 -6.85 7.90
CA GLN A 220 1.34 -8.23 8.22
C GLN A 220 0.00 -8.60 7.59
N GLY A 221 -0.20 -9.87 7.27
CA GLY A 221 -1.45 -10.43 6.72
C GLY A 221 -1.49 -10.54 5.19
N GLU A 222 -2.69 -10.71 4.62
CA GLU A 222 -2.87 -11.03 3.19
C GLU A 222 -3.51 -9.87 2.38
N LEU A 223 -2.75 -9.28 1.46
CA LEU A 223 -3.23 -8.20 0.58
C LEU A 223 -3.15 -8.61 -0.90
N GLU A 224 -4.25 -8.45 -1.62
CA GLU A 224 -4.28 -8.57 -3.07
C GLU A 224 -4.38 -7.18 -3.73
N ILE A 225 -3.55 -6.92 -4.75
CA ILE A 225 -3.58 -5.66 -5.50
C ILE A 225 -3.65 -5.92 -7.01
N THR A 226 -4.75 -5.51 -7.64
CA THR A 226 -5.00 -5.68 -9.09
C THR A 226 -5.01 -4.34 -9.81
N MET A 227 -4.04 -4.11 -10.69
CA MET A 227 -3.82 -2.81 -11.35
C MET A 227 -4.32 -2.79 -12.79
N ASN A 228 -5.52 -3.31 -13.05
CA ASN A 228 -6.10 -3.33 -14.40
C ASN A 228 -6.53 -1.93 -14.88
N SER A 229 -6.73 -1.78 -16.19
CA SER A 229 -7.45 -0.66 -16.79
C SER A 229 -8.92 -1.02 -17.03
N GLU A 230 -9.70 -0.08 -17.58
CA GLU A 230 -11.02 -0.38 -18.12
C GLU A 230 -10.87 -0.98 -19.54
N ALA A 231 -11.65 -2.03 -19.83
CA ALA A 231 -11.70 -2.62 -21.17
C ALA A 231 -12.28 -1.63 -22.19
N GLY A 232 -11.86 -1.77 -23.44
CA GLY A 232 -12.33 -0.93 -24.53
C GLY A 232 -13.82 -1.18 -24.84
N GLY A 233 -14.53 -0.13 -25.24
CA GLY A 233 -15.91 -0.25 -25.68
C GLY A 233 -16.02 -0.88 -27.06
N ASP A 234 -17.10 -1.60 -27.30
CA ASP A 234 -17.34 -2.20 -28.62
C ASP A 234 -17.52 -1.13 -29.70
N GLY A 235 -17.29 -1.52 -30.94
CA GLY A 235 -17.56 -0.68 -32.10
C GLY A 235 -19.05 -0.45 -32.31
N PHE A 236 -19.37 0.62 -33.04
CA PHE A 236 -20.76 0.93 -33.39
C PHE A 236 -21.36 -0.14 -34.31
N LYS A 237 -22.64 -0.46 -34.12
CA LYS A 237 -23.41 -1.23 -35.10
C LYS A 237 -23.42 -0.48 -36.44
N GLY A 238 -23.21 -1.19 -37.55
CA GLY A 238 -23.32 -0.60 -38.89
C GLY A 238 -24.74 -0.04 -39.13
N TYR A 239 -24.85 0.99 -39.95
CA TYR A 239 -26.14 1.58 -40.34
C TYR A 239 -26.49 1.23 -41.79
N GLU A 240 -27.77 1.02 -42.06
CA GLU A 240 -28.29 0.88 -43.42
C GLU A 240 -28.47 2.28 -44.01
N SER A 241 -27.59 2.66 -44.94
CA SER A 241 -27.82 3.88 -45.71
C SER A 241 -29.08 3.72 -46.57
N PRO A 242 -30.07 4.65 -46.50
CA PRO A 242 -31.30 4.60 -47.28
C PRO A 242 -31.07 4.72 -48.80
N ALA A 243 -29.83 4.95 -49.23
CA ALA A 243 -29.44 4.86 -50.63
C ALA A 243 -29.56 3.43 -51.21
N CYS A 244 -29.78 2.40 -50.38
CA CYS A 244 -29.94 1.02 -50.86
C CYS A 244 -31.31 0.69 -51.48
N GLU A 245 -32.34 1.54 -51.29
CA GLU A 245 -33.70 1.26 -51.81
C GLU A 245 -34.14 2.17 -52.96
N LEU A 246 -33.37 3.20 -53.33
CA LEU A 246 -33.71 4.10 -54.44
C LEU A 246 -32.79 3.92 -55.66
N ASN A 247 -33.05 2.88 -56.47
CA ASN A 247 -33.09 2.95 -57.94
C ASN A 247 -33.13 1.55 -58.57
N ALA A 248 -34.28 0.88 -58.50
CA ALA A 248 -34.58 -0.27 -59.34
C ALA A 248 -35.07 0.11 -60.75
N GLY A 249 -35.07 1.41 -61.13
CA GLY A 249 -35.78 1.89 -62.32
C GLY A 249 -35.02 2.81 -63.29
N LEU A 250 -33.85 3.35 -62.93
CA LEU A 250 -33.07 4.23 -63.81
C LEU A 250 -31.60 3.81 -63.71
N GLY A 251 -30.98 3.53 -64.85
CA GLY A 251 -29.63 2.99 -64.95
C GLY A 251 -28.59 3.81 -64.19
N CYS A 252 -28.31 3.41 -62.96
CA CYS A 252 -27.13 3.83 -62.21
C CYS A 252 -25.96 2.97 -62.67
N MET A 253 -25.06 3.56 -63.44
CA MET A 253 -23.69 3.06 -63.55
C MET A 253 -23.05 3.09 -62.16
N LEU A 254 -22.61 1.93 -61.68
CA LEU A 254 -21.45 1.74 -60.79
C LEU A 254 -21.37 2.63 -59.53
N THR A 255 -22.40 2.68 -58.71
CA THR A 255 -22.21 3.08 -57.30
C THR A 255 -22.22 1.82 -56.45
N GLN A 256 -21.02 1.36 -56.07
CA GLN A 256 -20.83 0.31 -55.07
C GLN A 256 -21.72 0.59 -53.86
N VAL A 257 -22.62 -0.35 -53.57
CA VAL A 257 -23.40 -0.38 -52.34
C VAL A 257 -22.42 -0.39 -51.17
N HIS A 258 -22.24 0.77 -50.53
CA HIS A 258 -21.46 0.86 -49.30
C HIS A 258 -22.39 0.45 -48.16
N CYS A 259 -22.51 -0.85 -47.89
CA CYS A 259 -22.94 -1.31 -46.59
C CYS A 259 -21.82 -0.93 -45.61
N GLU A 260 -22.06 0.05 -44.74
CA GLU A 260 -21.06 0.42 -43.74
C GLU A 260 -20.87 -0.76 -42.77
N VAL A 261 -19.69 -1.36 -42.84
CA VAL A 261 -19.22 -2.37 -41.90
C VAL A 261 -19.29 -1.81 -40.48
N GLY A 262 -19.69 -2.64 -39.51
CA GLY A 262 -19.70 -2.25 -38.10
C GLY A 262 -18.36 -1.63 -37.69
N GLY A 263 -18.41 -0.60 -36.86
CA GLY A 263 -17.24 0.14 -36.42
C GLY A 263 -16.25 -0.77 -35.70
N TYR A 264 -14.98 -0.41 -35.74
CA TYR A 264 -13.93 -1.10 -35.00
C TYR A 264 -14.14 -0.96 -33.49
N GLY A 265 -13.71 -1.97 -32.74
CA GLY A 265 -13.64 -1.89 -31.29
C GLY A 265 -12.61 -0.86 -30.82
N TYR A 266 -12.82 -0.30 -29.64
CA TYR A 266 -11.96 0.75 -29.10
C TYR A 266 -10.89 0.16 -28.18
N PRO A 267 -9.71 0.80 -28.06
CA PRO A 267 -8.64 0.26 -27.24
C PRO A 267 -9.00 0.26 -25.75
N ALA A 268 -8.44 -0.68 -24.99
CA ALA A 268 -8.43 -0.65 -23.54
C ALA A 268 -7.50 0.47 -23.02
N GLY A 269 -7.69 0.85 -21.76
CA GLY A 269 -6.76 1.77 -21.10
C GLY A 269 -5.41 1.09 -20.77
N ARG A 270 -4.44 1.89 -20.32
CA ARG A 270 -3.18 1.40 -19.73
C ARG A 270 -3.41 0.91 -18.30
N ASN A 271 -2.81 -0.23 -17.95
CA ASN A 271 -2.83 -0.73 -16.56
C ASN A 271 -2.19 0.28 -15.59
N GLY A 272 -2.64 0.26 -14.33
CA GLY A 272 -2.22 1.21 -13.33
C GLY A 272 -0.80 1.00 -12.78
N ASP A 273 -0.31 2.00 -12.07
CA ASP A 273 1.03 2.00 -11.48
C ASP A 273 0.99 1.58 -9.99
N LEU A 274 1.79 0.59 -9.59
CA LEU A 274 1.89 0.09 -8.22
C LEU A 274 3.29 0.28 -7.64
N ILE A 275 3.36 0.88 -6.46
CA ILE A 275 4.58 0.96 -5.67
C ILE A 275 4.28 0.52 -4.24
N VAL A 276 4.97 -0.52 -3.77
CA VAL A 276 4.87 -0.99 -2.37
C VAL A 276 6.26 -0.97 -1.74
N LYS A 277 6.40 -0.28 -0.62
CA LYS A 277 7.63 -0.17 0.17
C LYS A 277 7.34 -0.54 1.62
N VAL A 278 7.81 -1.71 2.04
CA VAL A 278 7.66 -2.20 3.42
C VAL A 278 9.05 -2.46 3.99
N LYS A 279 9.39 -1.81 5.10
CA LYS A 279 10.70 -2.00 5.75
C LYS A 279 10.81 -3.32 6.51
N GLU A 280 9.70 -3.83 7.04
CA GLU A 280 9.64 -5.07 7.79
C GLU A 280 8.32 -5.81 7.48
N ALA A 281 8.41 -6.94 6.78
CA ALA A 281 7.26 -7.79 6.47
C ALA A 281 7.23 -9.00 7.42
N VAL A 282 6.19 -9.11 8.26
CA VAL A 282 5.99 -10.22 9.20
C VAL A 282 4.75 -10.97 8.74
N GLU A 283 4.91 -12.21 8.24
CA GLU A 283 3.78 -13.00 7.74
C GLU A 283 2.88 -12.19 6.78
N PHE A 284 3.51 -11.46 5.86
CA PHE A 284 2.84 -10.56 4.93
C PHE A 284 2.87 -11.12 3.51
N ASP A 285 1.71 -11.60 3.06
CA ASP A 285 1.50 -12.12 1.73
C ASP A 285 0.89 -11.04 0.84
N LEU A 286 1.67 -10.61 -0.16
CA LEU A 286 1.23 -9.65 -1.17
C LEU A 286 1.06 -10.34 -2.52
N THR A 287 -0.17 -10.43 -3.01
CA THR A 287 -0.48 -10.98 -4.34
C THR A 287 -0.80 -9.85 -5.31
N THR A 288 -0.24 -9.89 -6.51
CA THR A 288 -0.49 -8.86 -7.55
C THR A 288 -0.85 -9.50 -8.89
N PRO A 289 -2.05 -10.10 -9.02
CA PRO A 289 -2.39 -10.85 -10.22
C PRO A 289 -2.33 -9.93 -11.45
N ASP A 290 -1.77 -10.45 -12.53
CA ASP A 290 -1.80 -9.76 -13.82
C ASP A 290 -3.15 -10.01 -14.47
N GLN A 291 -3.97 -8.96 -14.52
CA GLN A 291 -5.19 -8.93 -15.32
C GLN A 291 -5.02 -7.85 -16.38
N PHE A 292 -5.17 -8.24 -17.64
CA PHE A 292 -5.14 -7.35 -18.78
C PHE A 292 -6.56 -7.14 -19.26
N SER A 293 -6.93 -5.89 -19.45
CA SER A 293 -8.20 -5.55 -20.05
C SER A 293 -8.06 -5.61 -21.57
N PHE A 294 -9.04 -6.23 -22.22
CA PHE A 294 -9.04 -6.41 -23.67
C PHE A 294 -9.62 -5.19 -24.37
N GLY A 295 -9.19 -4.98 -25.61
CA GLY A 295 -9.87 -4.04 -26.49
C GLY A 295 -11.32 -4.44 -26.74
N GLY A 296 -12.14 -3.47 -27.15
CA GLY A 296 -13.52 -3.72 -27.53
C GLY A 296 -13.62 -4.61 -28.77
N GLU A 297 -14.75 -5.29 -28.91
CA GLU A 297 -15.05 -6.09 -30.09
C GLU A 297 -15.51 -5.19 -31.23
N LYS A 298 -15.35 -5.67 -32.46
CA LYS A 298 -15.95 -5.04 -33.63
C LYS A 298 -17.47 -5.02 -33.50
N GLY A 299 -18.10 -3.91 -33.86
CA GLY A 299 -19.56 -3.80 -33.89
C GLY A 299 -20.18 -4.76 -34.93
N PRO A 300 -21.40 -5.25 -34.69
CA PRO A 300 -22.05 -6.18 -35.61
C PRO A 300 -22.35 -5.52 -36.97
N SER A 301 -22.18 -6.29 -38.06
CA SER A 301 -22.66 -5.92 -39.39
C SER A 301 -24.17 -6.15 -39.50
N MET A 302 -24.89 -5.26 -40.20
CA MET A 302 -26.33 -5.42 -40.44
C MET A 302 -26.68 -6.61 -41.35
N ASN A 303 -25.74 -7.10 -42.15
CA ASN A 303 -25.95 -8.23 -43.05
C ASN A 303 -25.26 -9.48 -42.48
N GLU A 304 -26.04 -10.40 -41.91
CA GLU A 304 -25.57 -11.72 -41.45
C GLU A 304 -25.06 -12.60 -42.62
N ASN A 305 -25.46 -12.27 -43.86
CA ASN A 305 -25.03 -12.92 -45.09
C ASN A 305 -23.95 -12.14 -45.86
N ALA A 306 -23.44 -11.02 -45.32
CA ALA A 306 -22.25 -10.42 -45.90
C ALA A 306 -21.09 -11.39 -45.66
N PRO A 307 -20.31 -11.76 -46.69
CA PRO A 307 -19.18 -12.68 -46.51
C PRO A 307 -18.31 -12.16 -45.37
N ALA A 308 -18.08 -13.03 -44.37
CA ALA A 308 -17.44 -12.70 -43.09
C ALA A 308 -16.07 -12.03 -43.22
N ASP A 309 -15.45 -12.15 -44.39
CA ASP A 309 -14.23 -11.46 -44.77
C ASP A 309 -14.44 -10.84 -46.14
N TYR A 310 -14.76 -9.54 -46.18
CA TYR A 310 -14.03 -8.76 -47.17
C TYR A 310 -12.59 -8.76 -46.66
N PRO A 311 -11.61 -9.33 -47.40
CA PRO A 311 -10.23 -9.13 -47.04
C PRO A 311 -10.05 -7.63 -46.92
N VAL A 312 -9.65 -7.17 -45.73
CA VAL A 312 -8.98 -5.88 -45.60
C VAL A 312 -7.97 -5.87 -46.73
N ILE A 313 -8.12 -4.93 -47.67
CA ILE A 313 -7.28 -4.86 -48.87
C ILE A 313 -5.83 -4.87 -48.38
N SER A 314 -5.18 -6.03 -48.52
CA SER A 314 -3.76 -6.17 -48.30
C SER A 314 -3.11 -5.68 -49.57
N THR A 315 -2.64 -4.43 -49.55
CA THR A 315 -1.76 -3.93 -50.60
C THR A 315 -0.43 -4.65 -50.46
N ARG A 316 -0.18 -5.59 -51.37
CA ARG A 316 1.16 -6.11 -51.64
C ARG A 316 2.01 -4.96 -52.16
N TYR A 317 3.16 -4.78 -51.54
CA TYR A 317 4.20 -3.82 -51.88
C TYR A 317 4.80 -4.13 -53.26
N ASP A 318 4.64 -3.24 -54.23
CA ASP A 318 5.34 -3.26 -55.53
C ASP A 318 6.19 -2.00 -55.72
N GLY A 319 6.90 -1.58 -54.68
CA GLY A 319 8.15 -0.83 -54.81
C GLY A 319 8.12 0.54 -55.51
N THR A 320 6.97 1.22 -55.60
CA THR A 320 6.93 2.61 -56.06
C THR A 320 7.03 3.60 -54.89
N PRO A 321 7.92 4.60 -54.96
CA PRO A 321 8.04 5.63 -53.93
C PRO A 321 6.99 6.70 -54.21
N ASP A 322 5.83 6.62 -53.56
CA ASP A 322 4.97 7.77 -53.18
C ASP A 322 3.55 7.32 -52.81
N THR A 323 3.38 6.52 -51.75
CA THR A 323 2.10 6.43 -51.04
C THR A 323 2.31 6.14 -49.56
N CYS A 324 1.67 6.94 -48.70
CA CYS A 324 1.65 6.72 -47.27
C CYS A 324 0.96 5.38 -46.94
N VAL A 325 1.73 4.43 -46.42
CA VAL A 325 1.21 3.20 -45.84
C VAL A 325 0.55 3.53 -44.50
N ARG A 326 -0.79 3.45 -44.42
CA ARG A 326 -1.48 3.35 -43.12
C ARG A 326 -1.44 1.88 -42.67
N GLY A 327 -0.85 1.64 -41.50
CA GLY A 327 -0.78 0.33 -40.88
C GLY A 327 -2.16 -0.32 -40.73
N GLY A 328 -2.21 -1.65 -40.84
CA GLY A 328 -3.45 -2.42 -40.74
C GLY A 328 -4.19 -2.11 -39.44
N VAL A 329 -5.44 -1.66 -39.57
CA VAL A 329 -6.34 -1.42 -38.43
C VAL A 329 -6.80 -2.79 -37.94
N GLN A 330 -6.49 -3.13 -36.69
CA GLN A 330 -7.02 -4.35 -36.08
C GLN A 330 -8.54 -4.25 -36.00
N PRO A 331 -9.29 -5.32 -36.33
CA PRO A 331 -10.75 -5.31 -36.27
C PRO A 331 -11.27 -5.09 -34.83
N ASN A 332 -10.47 -5.48 -33.84
CA ASN A 332 -10.71 -5.26 -32.42
C ASN A 332 -9.84 -4.12 -31.91
N GLY A 333 -10.26 -3.50 -30.80
CA GLY A 333 -9.45 -2.52 -30.10
C GLY A 333 -8.12 -3.13 -29.62
N ALA A 334 -7.11 -2.28 -29.42
CA ALA A 334 -5.86 -2.73 -28.82
C ALA A 334 -6.06 -3.10 -27.34
N ASP A 335 -5.42 -4.17 -26.89
CA ASP A 335 -5.40 -4.60 -25.50
C ASP A 335 -4.59 -3.63 -24.61
N ALA A 336 -4.79 -3.75 -23.29
CA ALA A 336 -4.15 -2.90 -22.31
C ALA A 336 -2.62 -3.04 -22.34
N THR A 337 -1.94 -1.89 -22.32
CA THR A 337 -0.49 -1.85 -22.08
C THR A 337 -0.18 -1.96 -20.58
N PRO A 338 0.92 -2.62 -20.17
CA PRO A 338 1.27 -2.79 -18.76
C PRO A 338 1.66 -1.46 -18.08
N GLY A 339 1.27 -1.31 -16.81
CA GLY A 339 1.72 -0.23 -15.93
C GLY A 339 3.03 -0.55 -15.22
N LYS A 340 3.56 0.40 -14.44
CA LYS A 340 4.79 0.20 -13.65
C LYS A 340 4.48 -0.50 -12.34
N LYS A 341 5.21 -1.57 -12.02
CA LYS A 341 5.16 -2.24 -10.71
C LYS A 341 6.54 -2.17 -10.04
N CYS A 342 6.59 -1.72 -8.78
CA CYS A 342 7.81 -1.70 -7.96
C CYS A 342 7.50 -2.20 -6.55
N LEU A 343 8.09 -3.34 -6.16
CA LEU A 343 7.89 -3.97 -4.86
C LEU A 343 9.21 -4.01 -4.09
N MET A 344 9.22 -3.47 -2.88
CA MET A 344 10.32 -3.53 -1.93
C MET A 344 9.77 -4.08 -0.61
N LEU A 345 9.99 -5.37 -0.37
CA LEU A 345 9.59 -6.06 0.86
C LEU A 345 10.85 -6.57 1.56
N ALA A 346 11.22 -5.94 2.67
CA ALA A 346 12.34 -6.42 3.48
C ALA A 346 11.82 -7.43 4.52
N SER A 347 12.36 -8.66 4.46
CA SER A 347 12.06 -9.70 5.44
C SER A 347 12.95 -9.51 6.69
N PRO A 348 12.41 -9.67 7.91
CA PRO A 348 13.16 -9.47 9.15
C PRO A 348 14.21 -10.55 9.46
N VAL A 349 14.36 -11.60 8.63
CA VAL A 349 15.26 -12.73 8.93
C VAL A 349 16.23 -12.99 7.77
N PRO A 350 17.56 -12.89 7.95
CA PRO A 350 18.50 -13.58 7.08
C PRO A 350 18.28 -15.08 7.30
N GLN A 351 17.80 -15.81 6.30
CA GLN A 351 17.67 -17.26 6.42
C GLN A 351 19.07 -17.85 6.68
N PRO A 352 19.31 -18.49 7.85
CA PRO A 352 20.53 -19.25 8.04
C PRO A 352 20.38 -20.56 7.26
N GLY A 353 21.09 -20.68 6.14
CA GLY A 353 21.30 -21.99 5.49
C GLY A 353 20.78 -22.17 4.06
N CYS A 354 21.15 -21.29 3.12
CA CYS A 354 21.32 -21.72 1.73
C CYS A 354 22.82 -21.69 1.41
N GLU A 355 23.49 -22.82 1.64
CA GLU A 355 24.72 -23.21 0.93
C GLU A 355 24.36 -23.71 -0.48
#